data_AF-A0A1Y2F5Q1-F1
#
_entry.id   AF-A0A1Y2F5Q1-F1
#
_cell.length_a   1.000
_cell.length_b   1.000
_cell.length_c   1.000
_cell.angle_alpha   90.00
_cell.angle_beta   90.00
_cell.angle_gamma   90.00
#
_symmetry.space_group_name_H-M   'P 1'
#
loop_
_entity.id
_entity.type
_entity.pdbx_description
1 polymer ?
#
loop_
_entity_poly.entity_id
_entity_poly.type
_entity_poly.pdbx_seq_one_letter_code
_entity_poly.pdbx_strand_id
1 'polypeptide(L)'
;MYLFSIYFFIIGLFNHFVFVKANINIYSLCKNDIEGLCLPTEVCSTKGGAYISGVCSGDNDIKCCQNLPTPDFIKGIDISFWQNEIDYNKVEEAGIEFVIMRAMGSRVDVNTGSRIDTQFENNYSKVMNTKLKKGAYVYSLATNKAEMKKEIDELLEIINGKSFELPIYIDIEEESQFVMSKKELTEMIIYGCDLIKEKKYNAGIYIGCLKVEEKVIDVDLIKERGNEIWCARYHYDPSKHDFSDLATVFQYTNEGTVDGIEGNVDLDVRYTLNINENANKENCNCSESFPNNTTTENNEACDCGSDSTNNKNDYNSNSNTDNGNISDNKSNTNRFNSSKYFIFISIFFIIISALI
;
A
#
# COMPACT_ATOMS: atom_id res chain seq x y z
N MET A 1 -27.43 -20.54 -38.97
CA MET A 1 -26.44 -20.81 -37.89
C MET A 1 -25.33 -19.77 -37.79
N TYR A 2 -25.12 -18.86 -38.76
CA TYR A 2 -24.07 -17.82 -38.69
C TYR A 2 -24.53 -16.44 -38.17
N LEU A 3 -25.84 -16.15 -38.16
CA LEU A 3 -26.35 -14.84 -37.72
C LEU A 3 -26.55 -14.73 -36.19
N PHE A 4 -26.67 -15.84 -35.47
CA PHE A 4 -26.82 -15.85 -34.01
C PHE A 4 -25.49 -15.65 -33.26
N SER A 5 -24.36 -16.00 -33.88
CA SER A 5 -23.02 -15.86 -33.26
C SER A 5 -22.50 -14.41 -33.29
N ILE A 6 -22.97 -13.59 -34.23
CA ILE A 6 -22.55 -12.18 -34.35
C ILE A 6 -23.28 -11.31 -33.31
N TYR A 7 -24.53 -11.65 -32.97
CA TYR A 7 -25.34 -10.89 -32.01
C TYR A 7 -24.79 -10.97 -30.58
N PHE A 8 -24.30 -12.14 -30.16
CA PHE A 8 -23.61 -12.30 -28.87
C PHE A 8 -22.22 -11.65 -28.84
N PHE A 9 -21.53 -11.56 -29.98
CA PHE A 9 -20.24 -10.88 -30.07
C PHE A 9 -20.40 -9.35 -29.98
N ILE A 10 -21.46 -8.78 -30.56
CA ILE A 10 -21.76 -7.35 -30.50
C ILE A 10 -22.26 -6.94 -29.10
N ILE A 11 -23.05 -7.77 -28.41
CA ILE A 11 -23.46 -7.52 -27.02
C ILE A 11 -22.31 -7.75 -26.03
N GLY A 12 -21.41 -8.70 -26.30
CA GLY A 12 -20.17 -8.88 -25.55
C GLY A 12 -19.25 -7.66 -25.66
N LEU A 13 -19.10 -7.09 -26.85
CA LEU A 13 -18.36 -5.85 -27.08
C LEU A 13 -19.05 -4.62 -26.45
N PHE A 14 -20.38 -4.54 -26.48
CA PHE A 14 -21.12 -3.44 -25.82
C PHE A 14 -21.04 -3.52 -24.28
N ASN A 15 -21.11 -4.72 -23.69
CA ASN A 15 -20.95 -4.87 -22.24
C ASN A 15 -19.50 -4.70 -21.78
N HIS A 16 -18.51 -5.01 -22.63
CA HIS A 16 -17.12 -4.66 -22.34
C HIS A 16 -16.88 -3.14 -22.47
N PHE A 17 -17.56 -2.45 -23.39
CA PHE A 17 -17.48 -0.99 -23.50
C PHE A 17 -18.23 -0.23 -22.39
N VAL A 18 -19.26 -0.83 -21.79
CA VAL A 18 -20.05 -0.20 -20.70
C VAL A 18 -19.43 -0.44 -19.31
N PHE A 19 -18.70 -1.54 -19.11
CA PHE A 19 -18.02 -1.82 -17.82
C PHE A 19 -16.57 -1.30 -17.72
N VAL A 20 -16.02 -0.69 -18.78
CA VAL A 20 -14.65 -0.13 -18.79
C VAL A 20 -14.62 1.40 -18.54
N LYS A 21 -15.75 2.01 -18.17
CA LYS A 21 -15.84 3.47 -17.95
C LYS A 21 -15.90 3.93 -16.49
N ALA A 22 -15.27 3.18 -15.60
CA ALA A 22 -14.85 3.69 -14.30
C ALA A 22 -13.31 3.58 -14.16
N ASN A 23 -12.59 3.98 -15.21
CA ASN A 23 -11.25 4.52 -15.02
C ASN A 23 -11.42 5.86 -14.31
N ILE A 24 -11.63 5.80 -13.00
CA ILE A 24 -11.53 6.97 -12.15
C ILE A 24 -10.05 7.29 -12.13
N ASN A 25 -9.61 8.04 -13.14
CA ASN A 25 -8.50 8.94 -12.96
C ASN A 25 -8.89 9.77 -11.75
N ILE A 26 -8.35 9.43 -10.58
CA ILE A 26 -8.89 9.94 -9.33
C ILE A 26 -8.83 11.45 -9.40
N TYR A 27 -7.78 12.01 -10.01
CA TYR A 27 -7.65 13.43 -10.33
C TYR A 27 -8.05 13.73 -11.76
N SER A 28 -8.95 14.70 -11.93
CA SER A 28 -9.35 15.19 -13.23
C SER A 28 -9.45 16.70 -13.22
N LEU A 29 -9.40 17.30 -14.41
CA LEU A 29 -9.76 18.72 -14.55
C LEU A 29 -11.26 18.85 -14.31
N CYS A 30 -11.58 19.47 -13.20
CA CYS A 30 -12.93 19.84 -12.86
C CYS A 30 -13.35 21.05 -13.69
N LYS A 31 -14.64 21.39 -13.65
CA LYS A 31 -15.16 22.59 -14.31
C LYS A 31 -14.34 23.83 -13.92
N ASN A 32 -13.96 24.64 -14.91
CA ASN A 32 -13.07 25.81 -14.81
C ASN A 32 -11.57 25.48 -14.68
N ASP A 33 -11.14 24.32 -15.18
CA ASP A 33 -9.72 23.91 -15.22
C ASP A 33 -9.06 23.83 -13.84
N ILE A 34 -9.86 23.57 -12.80
CA ILE A 34 -9.33 23.37 -11.45
C ILE A 34 -9.11 21.88 -11.23
N GLU A 35 -7.92 21.51 -10.79
CA GLU A 35 -7.57 20.13 -10.45
C GLU A 35 -8.33 19.67 -9.21
N GLY A 36 -8.82 18.43 -9.25
CA GLY A 36 -9.48 17.82 -8.10
C GLY A 36 -9.93 16.39 -8.35
N LEU A 37 -10.43 15.77 -7.30
CA LEU A 37 -10.73 14.36 -7.27
C LEU A 37 -12.19 14.05 -7.60
N CYS A 38 -12.44 13.11 -8.51
CA CYS A 38 -13.79 12.64 -8.81
C CYS A 38 -14.25 11.59 -7.79
N LEU A 39 -14.80 12.07 -6.67
CA LEU A 39 -15.23 11.22 -5.56
C LEU A 39 -16.71 11.43 -5.23
N PRO A 40 -17.40 10.41 -4.69
CA PRO A 40 -18.70 10.60 -4.07
C PRO A 40 -18.64 11.71 -3.03
N THR A 41 -19.73 12.48 -2.93
CA THR A 41 -19.76 13.63 -2.03
C THR A 41 -19.40 13.20 -0.61
N GLU A 42 -20.00 12.14 -0.07
CA GLU A 42 -19.70 11.63 1.28
C GLU A 42 -18.21 11.35 1.55
N VAL A 43 -17.48 10.76 0.60
CA VAL A 43 -16.06 10.40 0.76
C VAL A 43 -15.18 11.63 0.89
N CYS A 44 -15.39 12.63 0.04
CA CYS A 44 -14.65 13.88 0.08
C CYS A 44 -14.84 14.63 1.41
N SER A 45 -16.03 14.56 2.03
CA SER A 45 -16.34 15.27 3.28
C SER A 45 -15.56 14.64 4.41
N THR A 46 -15.53 13.30 4.43
CA THR A 46 -14.76 12.52 5.41
C THR A 46 -13.27 12.81 5.31
N LYS A 47 -12.75 12.99 4.09
CA LYS A 47 -11.37 13.43 3.87
C LYS A 47 -11.18 14.94 4.03
N GLY A 48 -12.16 15.74 4.44
CA GLY A 48 -11.99 17.19 4.68
C GLY A 48 -11.86 18.07 3.43
N GLY A 49 -12.20 17.56 2.24
CA GLY A 49 -12.20 18.32 1.00
C GLY A 49 -13.43 19.21 0.80
N ALA A 50 -13.29 20.22 -0.05
CA ALA A 50 -14.38 21.07 -0.53
C ALA A 50 -14.92 20.59 -1.88
N TYR A 51 -16.14 20.99 -2.26
CA TYR A 51 -16.75 20.58 -3.53
C TYR A 51 -16.95 21.73 -4.49
N ILE A 52 -16.73 21.46 -5.78
CA ILE A 52 -17.33 22.24 -6.85
C ILE A 52 -18.51 21.46 -7.45
N SER A 53 -19.65 22.14 -7.59
CA SER A 53 -20.78 21.62 -8.34
C SER A 53 -20.43 21.53 -9.84
N GLY A 54 -20.16 20.32 -10.33
CA GLY A 54 -19.86 20.03 -11.73
C GLY A 54 -19.67 18.52 -11.94
N VAL A 55 -20.16 18.02 -13.08
CA VAL A 55 -20.21 16.59 -13.39
C VAL A 55 -18.82 16.10 -13.75
N CYS A 56 -18.30 15.11 -13.02
CA CYS A 56 -17.20 14.28 -13.48
C CYS A 56 -17.63 13.51 -14.74
N SER A 57 -16.70 13.19 -15.64
CA SER A 57 -17.04 12.49 -16.89
C SER A 57 -17.62 11.09 -16.61
N GLY A 58 -18.95 10.94 -16.50
CA GLY A 58 -19.60 9.62 -16.50
C GLY A 58 -20.79 9.38 -15.58
N ASP A 59 -21.00 10.15 -14.50
CA ASP A 59 -22.06 9.85 -13.51
C ASP A 59 -22.72 11.08 -12.89
N ASN A 60 -23.99 10.95 -12.46
CA ASN A 60 -24.84 12.05 -12.04
C ASN A 60 -24.59 12.58 -10.61
N ASP A 61 -23.82 11.86 -9.77
CA ASP A 61 -23.62 12.19 -8.34
C ASP A 61 -22.15 12.31 -7.88
N ILE A 62 -21.19 12.35 -8.81
CA ILE A 62 -19.77 12.51 -8.50
C ILE A 62 -19.39 13.99 -8.71
N LYS A 63 -19.11 14.68 -7.60
CA LYS A 63 -18.60 16.06 -7.61
C LYS A 63 -17.08 16.05 -7.58
N CYS A 64 -16.50 17.10 -8.10
CA CYS A 64 -15.08 17.35 -7.92
C CYS A 64 -14.77 17.77 -6.48
N CYS A 65 -13.90 17.01 -5.84
CA CYS A 65 -13.38 17.26 -4.51
C CYS A 65 -12.02 17.98 -4.58
N GLN A 66 -11.90 19.10 -3.88
CA GLN A 66 -10.71 19.96 -3.88
C GLN A 66 -10.09 20.02 -2.48
N ASN A 67 -8.79 20.26 -2.44
CA ASN A 67 -8.04 20.45 -1.20
C ASN A 67 -8.20 19.29 -0.22
N LEU A 68 -7.92 18.06 -0.68
CA LEU A 68 -7.76 16.98 0.27
C LEU A 68 -6.50 17.22 1.13
N PRO A 69 -6.57 17.04 2.46
CA PRO A 69 -5.39 16.94 3.29
C PRO A 69 -4.58 15.77 2.78
N THR A 70 -3.36 16.06 2.34
CA THR A 70 -2.42 15.01 2.00
C THR A 70 -1.95 14.34 3.27
N PRO A 71 -1.87 13.00 3.31
CA PRO A 71 -1.25 12.31 4.43
C PRO A 71 0.19 12.81 4.62
N ASP A 72 0.65 12.78 5.86
CA ASP A 72 2.05 13.09 6.17
C ASP A 72 2.94 12.07 5.45
N PHE A 73 4.02 12.53 4.86
CA PHE A 73 4.96 11.69 4.13
C PHE A 73 6.41 12.12 4.36
N ILE A 74 7.31 11.18 4.17
CA ILE A 74 8.75 11.44 4.07
C ILE A 74 9.18 11.37 2.61
N LYS A 75 10.23 12.12 2.24
CA LYS A 75 10.75 12.14 0.86
C LYS A 75 11.85 11.12 0.66
N GLY A 76 11.91 10.55 -0.52
CA GLY A 76 12.92 9.59 -0.91
C GLY A 76 13.31 9.70 -2.37
N ILE A 77 14.27 8.87 -2.72
CA ILE A 77 14.73 8.66 -4.09
C ILE A 77 14.91 7.16 -4.33
N ASP A 78 14.82 6.74 -5.58
CA ASP A 78 15.38 5.47 -6.02
C ASP A 78 16.50 5.68 -7.03
N ILE A 79 17.53 4.84 -6.93
CA ILE A 79 18.81 5.03 -7.63
C ILE A 79 19.36 3.74 -8.19
N SER A 80 20.17 3.89 -9.22
CA SER A 80 20.85 2.81 -9.92
C SER A 80 22.21 3.29 -10.45
N PHE A 81 22.83 2.57 -11.38
CA PHE A 81 24.03 3.06 -12.06
C PHE A 81 23.82 4.39 -12.79
N TRP A 82 22.57 4.75 -13.13
CA TRP A 82 22.25 5.96 -13.89
C TRP A 82 22.64 7.26 -13.17
N GLN A 83 22.64 7.27 -11.84
CA GLN A 83 22.98 8.46 -11.03
C GLN A 83 24.49 8.62 -10.81
N ASN A 84 25.33 7.69 -11.28
CA ASN A 84 26.78 7.73 -11.13
C ASN A 84 27.23 7.96 -9.67
N GLU A 85 28.01 9.02 -9.43
CA GLU A 85 28.51 9.39 -8.11
C GLU A 85 27.52 10.33 -7.40
N ILE A 86 27.19 10.00 -6.15
CA ILE A 86 26.23 10.74 -5.33
C ILE A 86 26.92 11.29 -4.08
N ASP A 87 26.70 12.57 -3.78
CA ASP A 87 27.04 13.20 -2.50
C ASP A 87 25.85 13.06 -1.53
N TYR A 88 25.89 12.01 -0.71
CA TYR A 88 24.79 11.70 0.19
C TYR A 88 24.60 12.71 1.33
N ASN A 89 25.62 13.49 1.70
CA ASN A 89 25.45 14.52 2.73
C ASN A 89 24.52 15.62 2.20
N LYS A 90 24.71 16.03 0.95
CA LYS A 90 23.84 17.00 0.28
C LYS A 90 22.43 16.45 0.06
N VAL A 91 22.32 15.16 -0.26
CA VAL A 91 21.01 14.48 -0.38
C VAL A 91 20.24 14.54 0.95
N GLU A 92 20.90 14.27 2.08
CA GLU A 92 20.29 14.42 3.41
C GLU A 92 19.92 15.88 3.72
N GLU A 93 20.80 16.84 3.41
CA GLU A 93 20.54 18.28 3.58
C GLU A 93 19.37 18.79 2.71
N ALA A 94 19.13 18.16 1.56
CA ALA A 94 17.98 18.41 0.70
C ALA A 94 16.65 17.86 1.27
N GLY A 95 16.69 17.19 2.42
CA GLY A 95 15.52 16.64 3.10
C GLY A 95 15.05 15.29 2.56
N ILE A 96 15.93 14.54 1.88
CA ILE A 96 15.69 13.14 1.54
C ILE A 96 15.92 12.30 2.80
N GLU A 97 15.01 11.35 3.05
CA GLU A 97 14.99 10.52 4.26
C GLU A 97 15.12 9.03 3.98
N PHE A 98 14.98 8.61 2.72
CA PHE A 98 15.19 7.23 2.32
C PHE A 98 15.71 7.10 0.89
N VAL A 99 16.33 5.95 0.61
CA VAL A 99 16.80 5.57 -0.72
C VAL A 99 16.52 4.11 -1.02
N ILE A 100 16.01 3.83 -2.22
CA ILE A 100 15.78 2.47 -2.73
C ILE A 100 16.79 2.20 -3.86
N MET A 101 17.67 1.22 -3.70
CA MET A 101 18.80 1.00 -4.62
C MET A 101 18.56 -0.20 -5.54
N ARG A 102 18.79 -0.06 -6.85
CA ARG A 102 18.76 -1.23 -7.74
C ARG A 102 19.89 -2.17 -7.39
N ALA A 103 19.55 -3.42 -7.06
CA ALA A 103 20.54 -4.47 -6.85
C ALA A 103 20.89 -5.17 -8.17
N MET A 104 19.88 -5.45 -8.99
CA MET A 104 20.05 -6.12 -10.27
C MET A 104 18.83 -5.95 -11.19
N GLY A 105 19.00 -6.30 -12.46
CA GLY A 105 17.92 -6.55 -13.41
C GLY A 105 17.98 -7.97 -13.98
N SER A 106 16.86 -8.45 -14.52
CA SER A 106 16.77 -9.79 -15.12
C SER A 106 17.51 -9.95 -16.45
N ARG A 107 17.80 -8.85 -17.15
CA ARG A 107 18.62 -8.83 -18.37
C ARG A 107 19.93 -8.09 -18.13
N VAL A 108 20.94 -8.46 -18.92
CA VAL A 108 22.20 -7.70 -18.99
C VAL A 108 21.87 -6.29 -19.49
N ASP A 109 22.25 -5.27 -18.72
CA ASP A 109 22.07 -3.89 -19.15
C ASP A 109 23.05 -3.57 -20.29
N VAL A 110 22.55 -2.89 -21.32
CA VAL A 110 23.33 -2.59 -22.53
C VAL A 110 24.45 -1.57 -22.30
N ASN A 111 24.34 -0.73 -21.27
CA ASN A 111 25.31 0.31 -20.94
C ASN A 111 26.43 -0.22 -20.04
N THR A 112 26.11 -1.18 -19.17
CA THR A 112 27.07 -1.70 -18.18
C THR A 112 27.60 -3.09 -18.51
N GLY A 113 26.90 -3.86 -19.36
CA GLY A 113 27.23 -5.25 -19.64
C GLY A 113 27.01 -6.19 -18.44
N SER A 114 26.26 -5.75 -17.42
CA SER A 114 26.00 -6.52 -16.20
C SER A 114 24.50 -6.63 -15.89
N ARG A 115 24.11 -7.73 -15.24
CA ARG A 115 22.79 -7.87 -14.60
C ARG A 115 22.78 -7.26 -13.21
N ILE A 116 23.88 -7.40 -12.47
CA ILE A 116 24.08 -6.72 -11.19
C ILE A 116 24.30 -5.25 -11.49
N ASP A 117 23.59 -4.36 -10.78
CA ASP A 117 23.79 -2.94 -10.96
C ASP A 117 25.22 -2.55 -10.52
N THR A 118 25.96 -1.91 -11.43
CA THR A 118 27.39 -1.65 -11.22
C THR A 118 27.67 -0.64 -10.10
N GLN A 119 26.67 0.14 -9.67
CA GLN A 119 26.80 1.06 -8.54
C GLN A 119 26.21 0.49 -7.24
N PHE A 120 25.57 -0.69 -7.23
CA PHE A 120 24.88 -1.18 -6.03
C PHE A 120 25.79 -1.25 -4.79
N GLU A 121 26.95 -1.87 -4.89
CA GLU A 121 27.88 -1.99 -3.75
C GLU A 121 28.46 -0.63 -3.32
N ASN A 122 28.72 0.26 -4.28
CA ASN A 122 29.19 1.63 -4.00
C ASN A 122 28.12 2.43 -3.25
N ASN A 123 26.89 2.42 -3.76
CA ASN A 123 25.74 3.10 -3.18
C ASN A 123 25.44 2.56 -1.78
N TYR A 124 25.40 1.23 -1.62
CA TYR A 124 25.17 0.59 -0.33
C TYR A 124 26.26 0.96 0.68
N SER A 125 27.54 0.87 0.30
CA SER A 125 28.66 1.25 1.18
C SER A 125 28.57 2.70 1.66
N LYS A 126 28.24 3.63 0.76
CA LYS A 126 28.16 5.06 1.08
C LYS A 126 26.94 5.39 1.96
N VAL A 127 25.76 4.87 1.62
CA VAL A 127 24.53 5.15 2.38
C VAL A 127 24.57 4.59 3.80
N MET A 128 25.38 3.55 4.07
CA MET A 128 25.57 3.02 5.42
C MET A 128 26.12 4.05 6.42
N ASN A 129 26.76 5.13 5.94
CA ASN A 129 27.27 6.22 6.78
C ASN A 129 26.27 7.38 6.94
N THR A 130 25.03 7.21 6.49
CA THR A 130 23.96 8.21 6.50
C THR A 130 22.80 7.76 7.38
N LYS A 131 21.87 8.68 7.69
CA LYS A 131 20.61 8.38 8.38
C LYS A 131 19.50 7.94 7.45
N LEU A 132 19.73 7.94 6.13
CA LEU A 132 18.75 7.51 5.14
C LEU A 132 18.30 6.08 5.42
N LYS A 133 17.00 5.82 5.36
CA LYS A 133 16.47 4.45 5.40
C LYS A 133 16.78 3.77 4.07
N LYS A 134 17.22 2.51 4.09
CA LYS A 134 17.71 1.80 2.91
C LYS A 134 16.69 0.77 2.46
N GLY A 135 16.38 0.76 1.17
CA GLY A 135 15.70 -0.32 0.46
C GLY A 135 16.53 -0.79 -0.73
N ALA A 136 16.08 -1.85 -1.38
CA ALA A 136 16.66 -2.28 -2.65
C ALA A 136 15.57 -2.81 -3.58
N TYR A 137 15.88 -2.96 -4.87
CA TYR A 137 14.95 -3.60 -5.81
C TYR A 137 15.64 -4.47 -6.86
N VAL A 138 14.86 -5.39 -7.42
CA VAL A 138 15.18 -6.16 -8.63
C VAL A 138 14.18 -5.83 -9.73
N TYR A 139 14.68 -5.37 -10.87
CA TYR A 139 13.89 -5.26 -12.09
C TYR A 139 13.64 -6.65 -12.68
N SER A 140 12.39 -7.12 -12.62
CA SER A 140 12.00 -8.51 -12.91
C SER A 140 11.40 -8.65 -14.31
N LEU A 141 11.76 -9.73 -15.01
CA LEU A 141 11.13 -10.14 -16.27
C LEU A 141 10.41 -11.49 -16.12
N ALA A 142 10.29 -12.03 -14.90
CA ALA A 142 9.68 -13.31 -14.66
C ALA A 142 8.19 -13.31 -15.04
N THR A 143 7.76 -14.33 -15.78
CA THR A 143 6.34 -14.56 -16.12
C THR A 143 5.82 -15.88 -15.54
N ASN A 144 6.58 -16.53 -14.66
CA ASN A 144 6.15 -17.67 -13.86
C ASN A 144 6.96 -17.80 -12.56
N LYS A 145 6.48 -18.64 -11.63
CA LYS A 145 7.13 -18.86 -10.32
C LYS A 145 8.55 -19.43 -10.42
N ALA A 146 8.89 -20.21 -11.46
CA ALA A 146 10.23 -20.77 -11.59
C ALA A 146 11.26 -19.71 -11.98
N GLU A 147 10.90 -18.82 -12.91
CA GLU A 147 11.70 -17.64 -13.26
C GLU A 147 11.82 -16.68 -12.07
N MET A 148 10.71 -16.39 -11.39
CA MET A 148 10.70 -15.55 -10.19
C MET A 148 11.65 -16.12 -9.13
N LYS A 149 11.61 -17.43 -8.89
CA LYS A 149 12.54 -18.07 -7.95
C LYS A 149 14.00 -17.82 -8.34
N LYS A 150 14.34 -18.00 -9.61
CA LYS A 150 15.72 -17.82 -10.10
C LYS A 150 16.20 -16.39 -9.88
N GLU A 151 15.36 -15.40 -10.19
CA GLU A 151 15.69 -13.99 -10.01
C GLU A 151 15.85 -13.63 -8.52
N ILE A 152 14.95 -14.11 -7.66
CA ILE A 152 15.03 -13.86 -6.22
C ILE A 152 16.20 -14.59 -5.56
N ASP A 153 16.53 -15.81 -5.98
CA ASP A 153 17.71 -16.51 -5.46
C ASP A 153 19.00 -15.70 -5.73
N GLU A 154 19.16 -15.18 -6.95
CA GLU A 154 20.32 -14.35 -7.34
C GLU A 154 20.35 -13.01 -6.60
N LEU A 155 19.19 -12.34 -6.48
CA LEU A 155 19.05 -11.13 -5.65
C LEU A 155 19.51 -11.38 -4.21
N LEU A 156 19.06 -12.48 -3.60
CA LEU A 156 19.38 -12.84 -2.23
C LEU A 156 20.87 -13.13 -2.02
N GLU A 157 21.57 -13.64 -3.04
CA GLU A 157 23.03 -13.76 -3.01
C GLU A 157 23.72 -12.39 -2.99
N ILE A 158 23.27 -11.46 -3.83
CA ILE A 158 23.82 -10.09 -3.94
C ILE A 158 23.63 -9.30 -2.64
N ILE A 159 22.44 -9.41 -2.03
CA ILE A 159 22.13 -8.65 -0.81
C ILE A 159 22.50 -9.39 0.48
N ASN A 160 23.15 -10.55 0.39
CA ASN A 160 23.51 -11.33 1.57
C ASN A 160 24.40 -10.53 2.55
N GLY A 161 24.07 -10.57 3.83
CA GLY A 161 24.80 -9.85 4.89
C GLY A 161 24.55 -8.33 4.92
N LYS A 162 23.66 -7.81 4.08
CA LYS A 162 23.24 -6.40 4.08
C LYS A 162 21.99 -6.21 4.96
N SER A 163 21.71 -4.97 5.35
CA SER A 163 20.59 -4.60 6.21
C SER A 163 19.79 -3.47 5.56
N PHE A 164 18.46 -3.57 5.66
CA PHE A 164 17.53 -2.66 5.02
C PHE A 164 16.37 -2.35 5.97
N GLU A 165 16.11 -1.06 6.22
CA GLU A 165 14.96 -0.61 7.00
C GLU A 165 13.69 -0.53 6.15
N LEU A 166 13.83 -0.42 4.82
CA LEU A 166 12.75 -0.52 3.85
C LEU A 166 12.71 -1.92 3.20
N PRO A 167 11.60 -2.28 2.54
CA PRO A 167 11.51 -3.52 1.81
C PRO A 167 12.53 -3.68 0.68
N ILE A 168 12.73 -4.94 0.31
CA ILE A 168 13.26 -5.33 -0.98
C ILE A 168 12.08 -5.44 -1.95
N TYR A 169 12.10 -4.63 -3.00
CA TYR A 169 11.02 -4.54 -3.96
C TYR A 169 11.27 -5.42 -5.18
N ILE A 170 10.21 -6.08 -5.63
CA ILE A 170 10.17 -6.73 -6.95
C ILE A 170 9.51 -5.76 -7.91
N ASP A 171 10.25 -5.32 -8.90
CA ASP A 171 9.84 -4.31 -9.87
C ASP A 171 9.22 -4.99 -11.11
N ILE A 172 7.92 -4.72 -11.31
CA ILE A 172 7.01 -5.35 -12.28
C ILE A 172 6.52 -4.28 -13.27
N GLU A 173 7.04 -4.31 -14.49
CA GLU A 173 6.76 -3.27 -15.51
C GLU A 173 6.35 -3.84 -16.86
N GLU A 174 6.49 -5.16 -17.09
CA GLU A 174 6.41 -5.70 -18.43
C GLU A 174 4.99 -6.07 -18.85
N GLU A 175 4.66 -5.74 -20.10
CA GLU A 175 3.39 -6.17 -20.71
C GLU A 175 3.27 -7.70 -20.76
N SER A 176 4.38 -8.44 -20.87
CA SER A 176 4.37 -9.91 -20.77
C SER A 176 3.88 -10.42 -19.41
N GLN A 177 4.07 -9.64 -18.34
CA GLN A 177 3.55 -9.93 -17.01
C GLN A 177 2.08 -9.52 -16.91
N PHE A 178 1.68 -8.40 -17.52
CA PHE A 178 0.32 -7.87 -17.46
C PHE A 178 -0.71 -8.62 -18.34
N VAL A 179 -0.26 -9.45 -19.29
CA VAL A 179 -1.17 -10.38 -20.02
C VAL A 179 -1.53 -11.64 -19.24
N MET A 180 -0.85 -11.92 -18.12
CA MET A 180 -1.20 -13.02 -17.22
C MET A 180 -2.55 -12.73 -16.55
N SER A 181 -3.26 -13.76 -16.08
CA SER A 181 -4.45 -13.50 -15.27
C SER A 181 -4.07 -12.81 -13.96
N LYS A 182 -4.99 -11.98 -13.43
CA LYS A 182 -4.83 -11.33 -12.10
C LYS A 182 -4.34 -12.31 -11.03
N LYS A 183 -4.92 -13.50 -11.00
CA LYS A 183 -4.57 -14.56 -10.04
C LYS A 183 -3.12 -15.04 -10.24
N GLU A 184 -2.72 -15.36 -11.46
CA GLU A 184 -1.38 -15.87 -11.75
C GLU A 184 -0.29 -14.84 -11.43
N LEU A 185 -0.48 -13.58 -11.84
CA LEU A 185 0.45 -12.50 -11.56
C LEU A 185 0.58 -12.26 -10.04
N THR A 186 -0.55 -12.14 -9.34
CA THR A 186 -0.57 -11.95 -7.88
C THR A 186 0.12 -13.10 -7.15
N GLU A 187 -0.17 -14.35 -7.51
CA GLU A 187 0.46 -15.50 -6.87
C GLU A 187 1.97 -15.61 -7.16
N MET A 188 2.41 -15.21 -8.35
CA MET A 188 3.83 -15.17 -8.69
C MET A 188 4.57 -14.11 -7.87
N ILE A 189 3.98 -12.91 -7.75
CA ILE A 189 4.50 -11.81 -6.94
C ILE A 189 4.60 -12.22 -5.46
N ILE A 190 3.51 -12.77 -4.89
CA ILE A 190 3.49 -13.20 -3.49
C ILE A 190 4.55 -14.27 -3.25
N TYR A 191 4.70 -15.20 -4.20
CA TYR A 191 5.73 -16.22 -4.12
C TYR A 191 7.15 -15.62 -4.07
N GLY A 192 7.46 -14.64 -4.92
CA GLY A 192 8.74 -13.91 -4.85
C GLY A 192 8.94 -13.17 -3.52
N CYS A 193 7.91 -12.47 -3.04
CA CYS A 193 7.95 -11.78 -1.74
C CYS A 193 8.15 -12.74 -0.57
N ASP A 194 7.54 -13.92 -0.61
CA ASP A 194 7.70 -14.93 0.44
C ASP A 194 9.14 -15.47 0.49
N LEU A 195 9.79 -15.69 -0.66
CA LEU A 195 11.22 -16.06 -0.73
C LEU A 195 12.13 -14.99 -0.12
N ILE A 196 11.83 -13.70 -0.35
CA ILE A 196 12.56 -12.58 0.28
C ILE A 196 12.39 -12.62 1.82
N LYS A 197 11.15 -12.80 2.30
CA LYS A 197 10.82 -12.84 3.73
C LYS A 197 11.41 -14.06 4.44
N GLU A 198 11.60 -15.19 3.75
CA GLU A 198 12.31 -16.36 4.30
C GLU A 198 13.75 -16.01 4.72
N LYS A 199 14.38 -15.02 4.07
CA LYS A 199 15.69 -14.48 4.43
C LYS A 199 15.64 -13.32 5.43
N LYS A 200 14.47 -13.08 6.04
CA LYS A 200 14.23 -12.06 7.09
C LYS A 200 14.33 -10.61 6.61
N TYR A 201 14.19 -10.39 5.31
CA TYR A 201 13.96 -9.06 4.75
C TYR A 201 12.47 -8.76 4.67
N ASN A 202 12.09 -7.48 4.77
CA ASN A 202 10.77 -7.04 4.37
C ASN A 202 10.66 -7.09 2.84
N ALA A 203 9.47 -7.34 2.32
CA ALA A 203 9.23 -7.46 0.88
C ALA A 203 8.15 -6.49 0.41
N GLY A 204 8.27 -6.04 -0.83
CA GLY A 204 7.27 -5.22 -1.48
C GLY A 204 7.31 -5.40 -2.99
N ILE A 205 6.39 -4.72 -3.67
CA ILE A 205 6.40 -4.63 -5.14
C ILE A 205 6.46 -3.19 -5.60
N TYR A 206 7.13 -2.98 -6.72
CA TYR A 206 6.95 -1.80 -7.55
C TYR A 206 6.06 -2.15 -8.75
N ILE A 207 5.12 -1.27 -9.07
CA ILE A 207 4.24 -1.40 -10.23
C ILE A 207 3.64 -0.02 -10.60
N GLY A 208 3.40 0.28 -11.87
CA GLY A 208 2.70 1.51 -12.25
C GLY A 208 1.34 1.65 -11.56
N CYS A 209 1.01 2.82 -10.99
CA CYS A 209 -0.25 3.00 -10.24
C CYS A 209 -1.49 2.74 -11.12
N LEU A 210 -1.40 3.01 -12.44
CA LEU A 210 -2.48 2.67 -13.39
C LEU A 210 -2.79 1.17 -13.42
N LYS A 211 -1.78 0.31 -13.33
CA LYS A 211 -1.97 -1.15 -13.32
C LYS A 211 -2.65 -1.61 -12.02
N VAL A 212 -2.40 -0.92 -10.91
CA VAL A 212 -3.10 -1.11 -9.63
C VAL A 212 -4.57 -0.74 -9.77
N GLU A 213 -4.87 0.42 -10.36
CA GLU A 213 -6.23 0.92 -10.62
C GLU A 213 -7.01 0.00 -11.58
N GLU A 214 -6.33 -0.54 -12.60
CA GLU A 214 -6.86 -1.55 -13.55
C GLU A 214 -7.06 -2.93 -12.91
N LYS A 215 -6.66 -3.11 -11.63
CA LYS A 215 -6.82 -4.33 -10.85
C LYS A 215 -6.12 -5.54 -11.48
N VAL A 216 -4.96 -5.33 -12.13
CA VAL A 216 -4.17 -6.44 -12.70
C VAL A 216 -3.55 -7.33 -11.60
N ILE A 217 -3.50 -6.83 -10.36
CA ILE A 217 -3.11 -7.58 -9.16
C ILE A 217 -4.18 -7.51 -8.06
N ASP A 218 -4.12 -8.46 -7.13
CA ASP A 218 -4.93 -8.44 -5.91
C ASP A 218 -4.23 -7.66 -4.79
N VAL A 219 -4.49 -6.36 -4.73
CA VAL A 219 -3.88 -5.43 -3.76
C VAL A 219 -4.14 -5.83 -2.31
N ASP A 220 -5.37 -6.24 -2.00
CA ASP A 220 -5.75 -6.60 -0.63
C ASP A 220 -4.96 -7.84 -0.18
N LEU A 221 -4.86 -8.86 -1.04
CA LEU A 221 -4.08 -10.04 -0.73
C LEU A 221 -2.57 -9.73 -0.62
N ILE A 222 -2.03 -8.84 -1.45
CA ILE A 222 -0.63 -8.40 -1.35
C ILE A 222 -0.37 -7.75 0.03
N LYS A 223 -1.23 -6.83 0.45
CA LYS A 223 -1.15 -6.13 1.74
C LYS A 223 -1.38 -7.08 2.92
N GLU A 224 -2.35 -8.00 2.84
CA GLU A 224 -2.64 -9.02 3.88
C GLU A 224 -1.42 -9.93 4.12
N ARG A 225 -0.63 -10.21 3.08
CA ARG A 225 0.63 -10.97 3.17
C ARG A 225 1.79 -10.16 3.76
N GLY A 226 1.54 -8.92 4.20
CA GLY A 226 2.52 -8.02 4.80
C GLY A 226 3.50 -7.44 3.78
N ASN A 227 3.13 -7.40 2.49
CA ASN A 227 3.97 -6.83 1.45
C ASN A 227 3.55 -5.39 1.16
N GLU A 228 4.53 -4.52 0.96
CA GLU A 228 4.27 -3.13 0.61
C GLU A 228 4.04 -2.94 -0.89
N ILE A 229 3.32 -1.88 -1.25
CA ILE A 229 3.16 -1.45 -2.63
C ILE A 229 3.88 -0.11 -2.78
N TRP A 230 4.82 -0.08 -3.71
CA TRP A 230 5.42 1.10 -4.28
C TRP A 230 4.81 1.28 -5.67
N CYS A 231 4.23 2.44 -5.99
CA CYS A 231 3.67 2.65 -7.32
C CYS A 231 4.15 3.93 -7.98
N ALA A 232 4.29 3.89 -9.30
CA ALA A 232 4.72 5.03 -10.11
C ALA A 232 3.57 5.67 -10.89
N ARG A 233 3.50 7.00 -10.81
CA ARG A 233 2.63 7.82 -11.65
C ARG A 233 3.16 9.25 -11.71
N TYR A 234 3.72 9.61 -12.86
CA TYR A 234 4.42 10.89 -13.02
C TYR A 234 3.50 12.08 -13.22
N HIS A 235 4.04 13.27 -12.95
CA HIS A 235 3.40 14.59 -13.09
C HIS A 235 2.29 14.88 -12.06
N TYR A 236 2.29 14.17 -10.93
CA TYR A 236 1.43 14.47 -9.79
C TYR A 236 2.26 15.02 -8.64
N ASP A 237 1.74 16.05 -7.98
CA ASP A 237 2.38 16.66 -6.81
C ASP A 237 1.88 15.98 -5.53
N PRO A 238 2.71 15.26 -4.76
CA PRO A 238 2.28 14.55 -3.56
C PRO A 238 1.76 15.46 -2.45
N SER A 239 1.99 16.78 -2.52
CA SER A 239 1.39 17.78 -1.60
C SER A 239 -0.03 18.19 -1.99
N LYS A 240 -0.50 17.78 -3.17
CA LYS A 240 -1.85 18.00 -3.69
C LYS A 240 -2.58 16.70 -3.99
N HIS A 241 -1.81 15.61 -4.10
CA HIS A 241 -2.27 14.34 -4.61
C HIS A 241 -1.97 13.20 -3.63
N ASP A 242 -3.00 12.77 -2.92
CA ASP A 242 -3.01 11.58 -2.07
C ASP A 242 -3.18 10.29 -2.89
N PHE A 243 -2.16 9.42 -2.83
CA PHE A 243 -2.16 8.04 -3.36
C PHE A 243 -2.04 6.98 -2.25
N SER A 244 -2.23 7.34 -0.98
CA SER A 244 -1.97 6.45 0.17
C SER A 244 -2.92 5.26 0.28
N ASP A 245 -4.12 5.36 -0.29
CA ASP A 245 -5.05 4.23 -0.39
C ASP A 245 -4.53 3.15 -1.36
N LEU A 246 -3.80 3.57 -2.40
CA LEU A 246 -3.26 2.68 -3.44
C LEU A 246 -1.94 2.04 -3.00
N ALA A 247 -1.01 2.84 -2.48
CA ALA A 247 0.37 2.43 -2.25
C ALA A 247 0.96 3.03 -0.97
N THR A 248 1.95 2.34 -0.40
CA THR A 248 2.75 2.82 0.74
C THR A 248 3.82 3.82 0.28
N VAL A 249 4.39 3.60 -0.91
CA VAL A 249 5.37 4.48 -1.55
C VAL A 249 4.82 4.93 -2.89
N PHE A 250 4.99 6.21 -3.20
CA PHE A 250 4.54 6.81 -4.45
C PHE A 250 5.69 7.50 -5.16
N GLN A 251 6.09 6.97 -6.31
CA GLN A 251 7.06 7.59 -7.21
C GLN A 251 6.33 8.58 -8.12
N TYR A 252 6.59 9.87 -7.90
CA TYR A 252 5.78 10.95 -8.47
C TYR A 252 6.47 11.66 -9.65
N THR A 253 7.77 11.43 -9.86
CA THR A 253 8.50 11.91 -11.03
C THR A 253 9.79 11.11 -11.25
N ASN A 254 10.22 11.00 -12.51
CA ASN A 254 11.51 10.51 -12.95
C ASN A 254 12.44 11.63 -13.49
N GLU A 255 12.02 12.87 -13.33
CA GLU A 255 12.71 14.08 -13.80
C GLU A 255 13.07 15.00 -12.63
N GLY A 256 13.23 14.41 -11.44
CA GLY A 256 13.58 15.13 -10.23
C GLY A 256 14.99 15.68 -10.25
N THR A 257 15.25 16.64 -9.37
CA THR A 257 16.58 17.20 -9.13
C THR A 257 16.80 17.30 -7.63
N VAL A 258 17.91 16.75 -7.14
CA VAL A 258 18.32 16.76 -5.73
C VAL A 258 19.78 17.21 -5.67
N ASP A 259 20.11 18.16 -4.78
CA ASP A 259 21.52 18.56 -4.61
C ASP A 259 22.35 17.35 -4.16
N GLY A 260 23.52 17.19 -4.77
CA GLY A 260 24.37 16.00 -4.59
C GLY A 260 24.17 14.90 -5.63
N ILE A 261 23.21 15.03 -6.55
CA ILE A 261 23.04 14.12 -7.69
C ILE A 261 23.12 14.92 -8.99
N GLU A 262 23.97 14.48 -9.92
CA GLU A 262 24.04 15.08 -11.25
C GLU A 262 22.98 14.46 -12.18
N GLY A 263 22.18 15.32 -12.82
CA GLY A 263 21.12 14.90 -13.73
C GLY A 263 19.80 14.56 -13.04
N ASN A 264 18.98 13.77 -13.71
CA ASN A 264 17.66 13.40 -13.21
C ASN A 264 17.75 12.27 -12.19
N VAL A 265 16.87 12.34 -11.19
CA VAL A 265 16.65 11.29 -10.21
C VAL A 265 15.16 11.09 -9.99
N ASP A 266 14.78 9.84 -9.77
CA ASP A 266 13.41 9.48 -9.46
C ASP A 266 13.11 9.93 -8.02
N LEU A 267 11.94 10.57 -7.83
CA LEU A 267 11.53 11.08 -6.53
C LEU A 267 10.32 10.32 -6.02
N ASP A 268 10.43 9.94 -4.77
CA ASP A 268 9.41 9.19 -4.04
C ASP A 268 8.91 9.94 -2.83
N VAL A 269 7.67 9.64 -2.46
CA VAL A 269 7.19 9.87 -1.10
C VAL A 269 6.77 8.55 -0.48
N ARG A 270 7.08 8.37 0.79
CA ARG A 270 6.55 7.27 1.58
C ARG A 270 5.53 7.83 2.57
N TYR A 271 4.28 7.40 2.44
CA TYR A 271 3.22 7.81 3.34
C TYR A 271 3.48 7.29 4.74
N THR A 272 3.29 8.15 5.72
CA THR A 272 3.35 7.82 7.14
C THR A 272 1.93 7.79 7.67
N LEU A 273 1.65 6.83 8.55
CA LEU A 273 0.33 6.75 9.16
C LEU A 273 0.12 7.99 10.04
N ASN A 274 -0.79 8.87 9.63
CA ASN A 274 -1.40 9.85 10.51
C ASN A 274 -2.30 9.10 11.50
N ILE A 275 -1.69 8.55 12.56
CA ILE A 275 -2.46 8.21 13.76
C ILE A 275 -2.84 9.56 14.36
N ASN A 276 -3.99 10.09 13.95
CA ASN A 276 -4.66 11.16 14.66
C ASN A 276 -5.02 10.62 16.06
N GLU A 277 -4.08 10.64 17.01
CA GLU A 277 -4.32 10.31 18.41
C GLU A 277 -5.42 11.19 19.05
N ASN A 278 -5.85 12.24 18.35
CA ASN A 278 -6.93 13.14 18.75
C ASN A 278 -8.33 12.73 18.28
N ALA A 279 -8.49 11.71 17.43
CA ALA A 279 -9.81 11.25 16.98
C ALA A 279 -10.55 10.34 18.00
N ASN A 280 -9.86 9.89 19.06
CA ASN A 280 -10.46 9.11 20.16
C ASN A 280 -10.68 9.93 21.45
N LYS A 281 -10.63 11.26 21.39
CA LYS A 281 -11.09 12.14 22.48
C LYS A 281 -12.43 12.77 22.11
N GLU A 282 -13.45 11.93 21.86
CA GLU A 282 -14.81 12.42 21.99
C GLU A 282 -15.09 12.71 23.48
N ASN A 283 -15.34 14.00 23.74
CA ASN A 283 -15.80 14.64 24.96
C ASN A 283 -16.49 13.72 25.99
N CYS A 284 -15.77 13.33 27.05
CA CYS A 284 -16.40 13.07 28.35
C CYS A 284 -16.63 14.41 29.06
N ASN A 285 -17.71 15.12 28.71
CA ASN A 285 -18.18 16.28 29.48
C ASN A 285 -19.11 15.79 30.61
N CYS A 286 -18.56 15.52 31.78
CA CYS A 286 -19.35 15.45 33.00
C CYS A 286 -19.50 16.87 33.56
N SER A 287 -20.59 17.55 33.23
CA SER A 287 -20.93 18.85 33.84
C SER A 287 -21.36 18.65 35.29
N GLU A 288 -20.59 19.17 36.24
CA GLU A 288 -20.95 19.22 37.65
C GLU A 288 -22.13 20.18 37.89
N SER A 289 -23.23 19.66 38.42
CA SER A 289 -24.07 20.40 39.38
C SER A 289 -25.01 19.45 40.14
N PHE A 290 -24.82 19.34 41.45
CA PHE A 290 -25.85 18.84 42.37
C PHE A 290 -25.94 19.76 43.58
N PRO A 291 -27.15 20.22 43.98
CA PRO A 291 -27.43 20.57 45.35
C PRO A 291 -27.98 19.35 46.12
N ASN A 292 -27.51 19.21 47.36
CA ASN A 292 -27.82 18.18 48.34
C ASN A 292 -29.32 17.88 48.50
N ASN A 293 -29.72 16.59 48.54
CA ASN A 293 -30.24 15.94 49.75
C ASN A 293 -30.65 14.46 49.57
N THR A 294 -30.18 13.65 50.50
CA THR A 294 -30.79 12.45 51.12
C THR A 294 -31.30 11.27 50.28
N THR A 295 -30.71 10.12 50.65
CA THR A 295 -31.23 8.74 50.76
C THR A 295 -31.31 7.85 49.50
N THR A 296 -30.48 6.80 49.59
CA THR A 296 -30.61 5.41 49.09
C THR A 296 -30.52 5.13 47.59
N GLU A 297 -29.49 4.34 47.25
CA GLU A 297 -29.35 3.37 46.15
C GLU A 297 -29.39 3.90 44.71
N ASN A 298 -28.20 4.07 44.12
CA ASN A 298 -27.74 3.54 42.82
C ASN A 298 -26.57 4.40 42.28
N ASN A 299 -25.33 3.91 42.42
CA ASN A 299 -24.17 4.53 41.77
C ASN A 299 -24.09 4.03 40.31
N GLU A 300 -24.68 4.76 39.37
CA GLU A 300 -24.30 4.65 37.96
C GLU A 300 -23.02 5.46 37.76
N ALA A 301 -21.88 4.76 37.71
CA ALA A 301 -20.61 5.33 37.27
C ALA A 301 -20.64 5.49 35.75
N CYS A 302 -20.16 6.63 35.25
CA CYS A 302 -19.87 6.81 33.83
C CYS A 302 -18.88 5.72 33.38
N ASP A 303 -19.36 4.77 32.58
CA ASP A 303 -18.56 3.70 32.00
C ASP A 303 -17.85 4.24 30.74
N CYS A 304 -16.59 4.66 30.91
CA CYS A 304 -15.65 4.84 29.82
C CYS A 304 -14.76 3.58 29.77
N GLY A 305 -15.24 2.54 29.09
CA GLY A 305 -14.52 1.29 28.91
C GLY A 305 -13.17 1.50 28.20
N SER A 306 -12.08 1.44 28.96
CA SER A 306 -10.71 1.38 28.46
C SER A 306 -10.28 -0.09 28.34
N ASP A 307 -10.04 -0.58 27.12
CA ASP A 307 -9.31 -1.84 26.94
C ASP A 307 -7.81 -1.52 26.73
N SER A 308 -7.11 -1.44 27.86
CA SER A 308 -5.65 -1.36 27.94
C SER A 308 -5.11 -2.72 28.37
N THR A 309 -4.61 -3.53 27.44
CA THR A 309 -3.70 -4.62 27.80
C THR A 309 -2.26 -4.12 27.66
N ASN A 310 -1.69 -3.89 28.83
CA ASN A 310 -0.35 -3.42 29.14
C ASN A 310 0.77 -4.20 28.46
N ASN A 311 1.79 -3.46 28.01
CA ASN A 311 3.13 -3.98 27.79
C ASN A 311 4.10 -3.14 28.63
N LYS A 312 4.71 -3.77 29.66
CA LYS A 312 6.03 -3.52 30.26
C LYS A 312 6.08 -3.90 31.74
N ASN A 313 7.00 -4.81 32.12
CA ASN A 313 8.21 -4.44 32.86
C ASN A 313 9.08 -5.67 33.17
N ASP A 314 10.39 -5.46 33.04
CA ASP A 314 11.50 -6.38 33.33
C ASP A 314 11.80 -6.55 34.84
N TYR A 315 12.65 -7.57 35.12
CA TYR A 315 13.53 -7.83 36.28
C TYR A 315 13.09 -8.76 37.44
N ASN A 316 13.35 -10.07 37.24
CA ASN A 316 14.24 -10.99 37.97
C ASN A 316 14.38 -10.93 39.53
N SER A 317 14.03 -12.04 40.22
CA SER A 317 14.86 -12.71 41.27
C SER A 317 14.26 -14.03 41.79
N ASN A 318 15.14 -15.03 41.98
CA ASN A 318 14.97 -16.42 42.44
C ASN A 318 14.26 -16.63 43.81
N SER A 319 13.54 -17.76 43.98
CA SER A 319 13.98 -18.95 44.74
C SER A 319 12.86 -19.98 45.03
N ASN A 320 13.27 -21.26 45.03
CA ASN A 320 12.61 -22.56 45.23
C ASN A 320 11.48 -22.68 46.28
N THR A 321 10.46 -23.53 46.04
CA THR A 321 10.33 -24.94 46.55
C THR A 321 9.02 -25.65 46.13
N ASP A 322 9.18 -26.90 45.68
CA ASP A 322 8.38 -28.14 45.81
C ASP A 322 6.84 -28.23 45.89
N ASN A 323 6.35 -29.17 45.04
CA ASN A 323 5.32 -30.22 45.21
C ASN A 323 3.82 -29.87 45.36
N GLY A 324 3.00 -30.47 44.48
CA GLY A 324 1.59 -30.79 44.83
C GLY A 324 0.56 -30.82 43.68
N ASN A 325 0.50 -31.95 43.00
CA ASN A 325 -0.60 -32.57 42.25
C ASN A 325 -2.08 -32.11 42.50
N ILE A 326 -2.85 -32.09 41.38
CA ILE A 326 -4.25 -32.56 41.14
C ILE A 326 -5.37 -31.55 40.77
N SER A 327 -6.02 -31.93 39.67
CA SER A 327 -7.42 -31.76 39.21
C SER A 327 -7.88 -30.49 38.48
N ASP A 328 -8.11 -30.70 37.17
CA ASP A 328 -9.37 -30.49 36.44
C ASP A 328 -10.23 -29.26 36.79
N ASN A 329 -10.29 -28.33 35.84
CA ASN A 329 -11.59 -27.90 35.35
C ASN A 329 -11.54 -27.33 33.93
N LYS A 330 -12.49 -27.82 33.13
CA LYS A 330 -12.81 -27.41 31.76
C LYS A 330 -13.00 -25.90 31.67
N SER A 331 -12.30 -25.24 30.74
CA SER A 331 -12.68 -23.92 30.26
C SER A 331 -13.25 -24.01 28.84
N ASN A 332 -14.46 -23.48 28.71
CA ASN A 332 -15.22 -23.33 27.48
C ASN A 332 -14.42 -22.56 26.43
N THR A 333 -14.32 -23.16 25.24
CA THR A 333 -13.89 -22.47 24.03
C THR A 333 -15.06 -21.62 23.51
N ASN A 334 -15.01 -20.30 23.74
CA ASN A 334 -15.86 -19.36 23.00
C ASN A 334 -15.31 -19.24 21.57
N ARG A 335 -15.80 -20.11 20.68
CA ARG A 335 -15.72 -19.92 19.23
C ARG A 335 -16.60 -18.71 18.88
N PHE A 336 -15.99 -17.63 18.40
CA PHE A 336 -16.70 -16.58 17.70
C PHE A 336 -17.30 -17.17 16.41
N ASN A 337 -18.62 -17.09 16.31
CA ASN A 337 -19.45 -17.74 15.32
C ASN A 337 -19.90 -16.66 14.32
N SER A 338 -19.11 -16.40 13.27
CA SER A 338 -19.40 -15.39 12.23
C SER A 338 -20.39 -15.89 11.16
N SER A 339 -21.35 -16.74 11.53
CA SER A 339 -22.32 -17.38 10.62
C SER A 339 -23.71 -16.75 10.66
N LYS A 340 -23.82 -15.41 10.75
CA LYS A 340 -25.12 -14.71 10.71
C LYS A 340 -25.19 -13.42 9.88
N TYR A 341 -24.17 -13.11 9.08
CA TYR A 341 -24.22 -12.01 8.09
C TYR A 341 -24.02 -12.47 6.63
N PHE A 342 -24.39 -13.73 6.34
CA PHE A 342 -24.33 -14.30 4.98
C PHE A 342 -25.63 -14.97 4.51
N ILE A 343 -26.77 -14.57 5.08
CA ILE A 343 -28.10 -15.01 4.64
C ILE A 343 -28.99 -13.78 4.49
N PHE A 344 -28.69 -12.91 3.53
CA PHE A 344 -29.68 -11.98 2.94
C PHE A 344 -29.29 -11.47 1.54
N ILE A 345 -28.27 -12.04 0.89
CA ILE A 345 -27.95 -11.78 -0.52
C ILE A 345 -27.78 -13.12 -1.24
N SER A 346 -28.87 -13.89 -1.36
CA SER A 346 -28.92 -15.09 -2.21
C SER A 346 -30.33 -15.47 -2.68
N ILE A 347 -31.32 -14.58 -2.52
CA ILE A 347 -32.70 -14.79 -3.02
C ILE A 347 -33.16 -13.57 -3.85
N PHE A 348 -32.28 -13.04 -4.69
CA PHE A 348 -32.66 -12.06 -5.73
C PHE A 348 -32.13 -12.41 -7.13
N PHE A 349 -31.47 -13.56 -7.31
CA PHE A 349 -30.96 -14.02 -8.61
C PHE A 349 -31.57 -15.35 -9.10
N ILE A 350 -32.72 -15.75 -8.56
CA ILE A 350 -33.47 -16.92 -9.04
C ILE A 350 -34.89 -16.53 -9.47
N ILE A 351 -35.10 -15.41 -10.18
CA ILE A 351 -36.32 -15.17 -11.00
C ILE A 351 -36.02 -14.26 -12.21
N ILE A 352 -34.88 -14.43 -12.89
CA ILE A 352 -34.71 -13.92 -14.28
C ILE A 352 -33.94 -14.96 -15.10
N SER A 353 -34.55 -16.13 -15.25
CA SER A 353 -34.17 -17.14 -16.24
C SER A 353 -35.39 -17.88 -16.80
N ALA A 354 -36.57 -17.24 -16.75
CA ALA A 354 -37.82 -17.80 -17.26
C ALA A 354 -38.54 -16.91 -18.29
N LEU A 355 -37.96 -15.78 -18.73
CA LEU A 355 -38.54 -14.94 -19.79
C LEU A 355 -37.44 -14.16 -20.54
N ILE A 356 -36.53 -14.88 -21.23
CA ILE A 356 -35.88 -14.49 -22.50
C ILE A 356 -35.68 -15.76 -23.31
#